data_AF-A0A2H0WHN5-F1
#
_entry.id   AF-A0A2H0WHN5-F1
#
_cell.length_a   1.000
_cell.length_b   1.000
_cell.length_c   1.000
_cell.angle_alpha   90.00
_cell.angle_beta   90.00
_cell.angle_gamma   90.00
#
_symmetry.space_group_name_H-M   'P 1'
#
loop_
_entity.id
_entity.type
_entity.pdbx_description
1 polymer ?
#
loop_
_entity_poly.entity_id
_entity_poly.type
_entity_poly.pdbx_seq_one_letter_code
_entity_poly.pdbx_strand_id
1 'polypeptide(L)'
;NEILETLKVAKEKLDSLFNTHQRISDLRAGLVFRKGLYIPLKSHRILIDGYEVQFLSMFNDFFSEMMNGGENLFKEFAIRTIAEMGLKDSQIIYSSDLSDEEKNRFKTIIMLGDYAFLGFRHPGRTTEYKRLFGEQKHLLSENQSKLFEAMDKCLTVKDYEEHKKLIKKIRKLVDSERNDLCKKTKTPKIFRTENIEAFFSAFSHLIHGNIILLTDLFGTKRPKNRNRLRITWTLMITGVNTLIHVKGFLERKGVKLEVGDLFERFDEASKELAKYWESIEK
;
A
#
# COMPACT_ATOMS: atom_id res chain seq x y z
N ASN A 1 -19.32 -1.38 -4.59
CA ASN A 1 -19.33 -1.24 -6.07
C ASN A 1 -18.87 0.15 -6.49
N GLU A 2 -19.46 1.22 -5.98
CA GLU A 2 -19.06 2.60 -6.34
C GLU A 2 -17.58 2.92 -6.06
N ILE A 3 -17.05 2.63 -4.85
CA ILE A 3 -15.61 2.80 -4.53
C ILE A 3 -14.70 2.09 -5.55
N LEU A 4 -15.05 0.87 -5.94
CA LEU A 4 -14.28 0.06 -6.89
C LEU A 4 -14.28 0.70 -8.29
N GLU A 5 -15.43 1.22 -8.72
CA GLU A 5 -15.56 1.93 -9.99
C GLU A 5 -14.74 3.22 -9.99
N THR A 6 -14.81 4.00 -8.90
CA THR A 6 -14.01 5.23 -8.77
C THR A 6 -12.50 4.94 -8.70
N LEU A 7 -12.08 3.85 -8.04
CA LEU A 7 -10.67 3.42 -8.04
C LEU A 7 -10.18 3.04 -9.44
N LYS A 8 -11.03 2.40 -10.26
CA LYS A 8 -10.72 2.11 -11.67
C LYS A 8 -10.54 3.40 -12.47
N VAL A 9 -11.48 4.35 -12.37
CA VAL A 9 -11.40 5.66 -13.05
C VAL A 9 -10.17 6.45 -12.59
N ALA A 10 -9.85 6.42 -11.29
CA ALA A 10 -8.67 7.08 -10.74
C ALA A 10 -7.36 6.48 -11.29
N LYS A 11 -7.31 5.15 -11.46
CA LYS A 11 -6.19 4.46 -12.12
C LYS A 11 -6.03 4.92 -13.57
N GLU A 12 -7.10 4.93 -14.36
CA GLU A 12 -7.05 5.38 -15.76
C GLU A 12 -6.54 6.82 -15.89
N LYS A 13 -6.97 7.70 -14.99
CA LYS A 13 -6.49 9.08 -14.92
C LYS A 13 -5.00 9.17 -14.54
N LEU A 14 -4.54 8.40 -13.55
CA LEU A 14 -3.11 8.32 -13.23
C LEU A 14 -2.29 7.78 -14.41
N ASP A 15 -2.73 6.70 -15.05
CA ASP A 15 -2.08 6.11 -16.22
C ASP A 15 -1.91 7.15 -17.35
N SER A 16 -2.92 7.99 -17.57
CA SER A 16 -2.85 9.07 -18.57
C SER A 16 -1.81 10.14 -18.25
N LEU A 17 -1.65 10.50 -16.96
CA LEU A 17 -0.69 11.53 -16.52
C LEU A 17 0.75 11.10 -16.70
N PHE A 18 1.05 9.84 -16.42
CA PHE A 18 2.40 9.30 -16.61
C PHE A 18 2.66 8.91 -18.07
N ASN A 19 1.68 9.13 -18.96
CA ASN A 19 1.68 8.67 -20.34
C ASN A 19 2.01 7.18 -20.44
N THR A 20 1.59 6.42 -19.43
CA THR A 20 1.53 4.96 -19.33
C THR A 20 1.82 4.27 -20.65
N HIS A 21 0.74 4.06 -21.42
CA HIS A 21 0.60 3.13 -22.56
C HIS A 21 1.37 1.81 -22.39
N GLN A 22 1.75 1.51 -21.16
CA GLN A 22 2.78 0.57 -20.81
C GLN A 22 2.05 -0.70 -20.48
N ARG A 23 2.05 -1.65 -21.41
CA ARG A 23 1.48 -2.94 -21.10
C ARG A 23 2.42 -3.65 -20.13
N ILE A 24 1.85 -4.48 -19.26
CA ILE A 24 2.64 -5.35 -18.38
C ILE A 24 3.57 -6.25 -19.22
N SER A 25 3.14 -6.67 -20.42
CA SER A 25 3.97 -7.38 -21.40
C SER A 25 5.22 -6.60 -21.80
N ASP A 26 5.09 -5.29 -21.96
CA ASP A 26 6.17 -4.43 -22.42
C ASP A 26 7.21 -4.25 -21.29
N LEU A 27 6.76 -4.13 -20.03
CA LEU A 27 7.64 -4.14 -18.86
C LEU A 27 8.40 -5.47 -18.75
N ARG A 28 7.71 -6.61 -18.97
CA ARG A 28 8.32 -7.94 -18.97
C ARG A 28 9.33 -8.12 -20.11
N ALA A 29 9.08 -7.50 -21.26
CA ALA A 29 10.00 -7.43 -22.39
C ALA A 29 11.15 -6.42 -22.18
N GLY A 30 11.19 -5.71 -21.04
CA GLY A 30 12.19 -4.71 -20.75
C GLY A 30 12.07 -3.48 -21.65
N LEU A 31 10.86 -3.02 -21.93
CA LEU A 31 10.56 -1.81 -22.70
C LEU A 31 9.76 -0.83 -21.83
N VAL A 32 9.88 0.46 -22.05
CA VAL A 32 9.01 1.49 -21.47
C VAL A 32 8.55 2.52 -22.50
N PHE A 33 7.29 2.91 -22.46
CA PHE A 33 6.73 3.97 -23.27
C PHE A 33 7.03 5.35 -22.65
N ARG A 34 7.77 6.19 -23.37
CA ARG A 34 7.99 7.60 -23.03
C ARG A 34 7.86 8.46 -24.28
N LYS A 35 7.13 9.58 -24.16
CA LYS A 35 6.98 10.58 -25.23
C LYS A 35 6.52 9.97 -26.57
N GLY A 36 5.64 8.96 -26.55
CA GLY A 36 5.13 8.33 -27.77
C GLY A 36 5.95 7.13 -28.29
N LEU A 37 7.07 6.77 -27.65
CA LEU A 37 7.98 5.72 -28.12
C LEU A 37 8.25 4.66 -27.06
N TYR A 38 8.32 3.39 -27.47
CA TYR A 38 8.84 2.30 -26.66
C TYR A 38 10.37 2.30 -26.69
N ILE A 39 11.00 2.53 -25.54
CA ILE A 39 12.45 2.51 -25.36
C ILE A 39 12.86 1.35 -24.46
N PRO A 40 14.03 0.70 -24.66
CA PRO A 40 14.52 -0.31 -23.73
C PRO A 40 14.62 0.22 -22.29
N LEU A 41 14.23 -0.61 -21.34
CA LEU A 41 14.33 -0.42 -19.90
C LEU A 41 15.82 -0.42 -19.50
N LYS A 42 16.50 0.69 -19.78
CA LYS A 42 17.92 0.87 -19.45
C LYS A 42 18.14 1.16 -17.97
N SER A 43 17.09 1.55 -17.23
CA SER A 43 17.15 1.88 -15.80
C SER A 43 15.88 1.43 -15.07
N HIS A 44 16.05 0.88 -13.86
CA HIS A 44 14.97 0.55 -12.93
C HIS A 44 14.35 1.79 -12.25
N ARG A 45 14.98 2.96 -12.35
CA ARG A 45 14.41 4.25 -11.89
C ARG A 45 12.99 4.50 -12.39
N ILE A 46 12.66 4.02 -13.58
CA ILE A 46 11.32 4.21 -14.15
C ILE A 46 10.22 3.44 -13.40
N LEU A 47 10.58 2.38 -12.65
CA LEU A 47 9.65 1.70 -11.74
C LEU A 47 9.35 2.58 -10.51
N ILE A 48 10.32 3.38 -10.06
CA ILE A 48 10.14 4.38 -8.99
C ILE A 48 9.31 5.56 -9.50
N ASP A 49 9.60 6.03 -10.72
CA ASP A 49 8.88 7.15 -11.37
C ASP A 49 7.40 6.80 -11.66
N GLY A 50 7.09 5.52 -11.93
CA GLY A 50 5.74 5.01 -12.20
C GLY A 50 5.09 4.26 -11.03
N TYR A 51 5.67 4.34 -9.84
CA TYR A 51 5.26 3.54 -8.69
C TYR A 51 3.81 3.81 -8.26
N GLU A 52 3.36 5.06 -8.34
CA GLU A 52 2.00 5.51 -8.05
C GLU A 52 0.96 4.67 -8.81
N VAL A 53 1.15 4.52 -10.13
CA VAL A 53 0.27 3.74 -11.00
C VAL A 53 0.24 2.28 -10.57
N GLN A 54 1.42 1.69 -10.34
CA GLN A 54 1.55 0.28 -9.94
C GLN A 54 0.90 0.03 -8.58
N PHE A 55 1.13 0.93 -7.63
CA PHE A 55 0.53 0.87 -6.30
C PHE A 55 -0.99 0.92 -6.38
N LEU A 56 -1.58 1.86 -7.13
CA LEU A 56 -3.05 1.93 -7.23
C LEU A 56 -3.62 0.71 -7.96
N SER A 57 -2.93 0.19 -8.98
CA SER A 57 -3.37 -1.04 -9.64
C SER A 57 -3.40 -2.21 -8.67
N MET A 58 -2.30 -2.44 -7.93
CA MET A 58 -2.23 -3.53 -6.95
C MET A 58 -3.27 -3.35 -5.85
N PHE A 59 -3.45 -2.13 -5.35
CA PHE A 59 -4.47 -1.83 -4.37
C PHE A 59 -5.87 -2.16 -4.90
N ASN A 60 -6.21 -1.71 -6.11
CA ASN A 60 -7.53 -1.94 -6.72
C ASN A 60 -7.81 -3.43 -6.95
N ASP A 61 -6.84 -4.17 -7.48
CA ASP A 61 -6.95 -5.61 -7.72
C ASP A 61 -7.19 -6.35 -6.40
N PHE A 62 -6.41 -6.00 -5.37
CA PHE A 62 -6.53 -6.59 -4.05
C PHE A 62 -7.84 -6.22 -3.35
N PHE A 63 -8.28 -4.97 -3.51
CA PHE A 63 -9.57 -4.49 -3.00
C PHE A 63 -10.74 -5.24 -3.61
N SER A 64 -10.70 -5.43 -4.93
CA SER A 64 -11.74 -6.16 -5.66
C SER A 64 -11.82 -7.61 -5.19
N GLU A 65 -10.68 -8.27 -5.03
CA GLU A 65 -10.63 -9.66 -4.56
C GLU A 65 -11.24 -9.80 -3.15
N MET A 66 -10.91 -8.85 -2.26
CA MET A 66 -11.45 -8.83 -0.90
C MET A 66 -12.97 -8.58 -0.84
N MET A 67 -13.50 -7.77 -1.76
CA MET A 67 -14.93 -7.49 -1.87
C MET A 67 -15.74 -8.65 -2.50
N ASN A 68 -15.14 -9.43 -3.40
CA ASN A 68 -15.84 -10.48 -4.17
C ASN A 68 -16.01 -11.81 -3.40
N GLY A 69 -15.15 -12.08 -2.42
CA GLY A 69 -15.42 -12.98 -1.29
C GLY A 69 -15.53 -14.49 -1.53
N GLY A 70 -14.57 -15.25 -0.97
CA GLY A 70 -14.76 -16.62 -0.44
C GLY A 70 -14.28 -16.72 1.01
N GLU A 71 -14.90 -17.51 1.90
CA GLU A 71 -14.34 -17.73 3.25
C GLU A 71 -12.97 -18.42 3.13
N ASN A 72 -11.89 -17.71 3.44
CA ASN A 72 -10.53 -18.24 3.34
C ASN A 72 -9.69 -17.67 4.50
N LEU A 73 -8.90 -18.52 5.14
CA LEU A 73 -7.92 -18.19 6.18
C LEU A 73 -6.94 -17.08 5.74
N PHE A 74 -6.66 -16.95 4.44
CA PHE A 74 -5.81 -15.87 3.92
C PHE A 74 -6.46 -14.48 3.93
N LYS A 75 -7.77 -14.38 4.16
CA LYS A 75 -8.46 -13.08 4.23
C LYS A 75 -7.98 -12.20 5.39
N GLU A 76 -7.58 -12.79 6.52
CA GLU A 76 -7.12 -12.02 7.68
C GLU A 76 -5.82 -11.27 7.37
N PHE A 77 -4.85 -11.99 6.80
CA PHE A 77 -3.60 -11.41 6.31
C PHE A 77 -3.89 -10.36 5.22
N ALA A 78 -4.83 -10.66 4.33
CA ALA A 78 -5.16 -9.76 3.25
C ALA A 78 -5.83 -8.45 3.71
N ILE A 79 -6.70 -8.50 4.72
CA ILE A 79 -7.31 -7.30 5.32
C ILE A 79 -6.23 -6.43 5.97
N ARG A 80 -5.25 -7.02 6.65
CA ARG A 80 -4.14 -6.27 7.22
C ARG A 80 -3.31 -5.59 6.14
N THR A 81 -2.98 -6.30 5.07
CA THR A 81 -2.21 -5.73 3.97
C THR A 81 -2.96 -4.57 3.30
N ILE A 82 -4.28 -4.70 3.06
CA ILE A 82 -5.04 -3.62 2.42
C ILE A 82 -5.25 -2.43 3.35
N ALA A 83 -5.34 -2.67 4.66
CA ALA A 83 -5.30 -1.64 5.68
C ALA A 83 -4.02 -0.82 5.66
N GLU A 84 -2.87 -1.51 5.69
CA GLU A 84 -1.55 -0.86 5.65
C GLU A 84 -1.36 -0.06 4.35
N MET A 85 -1.67 -0.65 3.20
CA MET A 85 -1.61 0.02 1.91
C MET A 85 -2.54 1.25 1.87
N GLY A 86 -3.81 1.04 2.21
CA GLY A 86 -4.86 2.03 2.02
C GLY A 86 -4.81 3.20 2.99
N LEU A 87 -4.25 3.03 4.19
CA LEU A 87 -4.18 4.10 5.20
C LEU A 87 -2.81 4.77 5.29
N LYS A 88 -1.73 3.99 5.27
CA LYS A 88 -0.39 4.54 5.51
C LYS A 88 0.37 4.75 4.21
N ASP A 89 0.44 3.73 3.37
CA ASP A 89 1.28 3.81 2.17
C ASP A 89 0.68 4.81 1.15
N SER A 90 -0.65 4.81 0.96
CA SER A 90 -1.33 5.79 0.10
C SER A 90 -1.11 7.23 0.58
N GLN A 91 -1.15 7.46 1.89
CA GLN A 91 -0.88 8.77 2.51
C GLN A 91 0.52 9.27 2.18
N ILE A 92 1.53 8.40 2.17
CA ILE A 92 2.91 8.74 1.86
C ILE A 92 3.10 8.94 0.35
N ILE A 93 2.69 7.96 -0.46
CA ILE A 93 2.94 7.90 -1.91
C ILE A 93 2.34 9.13 -2.63
N TYR A 94 1.14 9.55 -2.23
CA TYR A 94 0.41 10.64 -2.88
C TYR A 94 0.51 11.97 -2.11
N SER A 95 1.35 12.07 -1.08
CA SER A 95 1.48 13.28 -0.27
C SER A 95 2.05 14.46 -1.06
N SER A 96 1.51 15.66 -0.81
CA SER A 96 2.16 16.93 -1.14
C SER A 96 3.08 17.45 -0.04
N ASP A 97 2.92 16.96 1.18
CA ASP A 97 3.67 17.44 2.34
C ASP A 97 5.08 16.82 2.40
N LEU A 98 5.34 15.77 1.61
CA LEU A 98 6.62 15.08 1.52
C LEU A 98 7.37 15.47 0.24
N SER A 99 8.69 15.61 0.36
CA SER A 99 9.57 15.80 -0.80
C SER A 99 9.59 14.57 -1.72
N ASP A 100 9.93 14.78 -2.98
CA ASP A 100 10.10 13.68 -3.93
C ASP A 100 11.25 12.75 -3.53
N GLU A 101 12.30 13.27 -2.89
CA GLU A 101 13.39 12.48 -2.34
C GLU A 101 12.91 11.53 -1.23
N GLU A 102 12.12 12.02 -0.27
CA GLU A 102 11.54 11.19 0.80
C GLU A 102 10.63 10.09 0.25
N LYS A 103 9.76 10.43 -0.71
CA LYS A 103 8.88 9.44 -1.36
C LYS A 103 9.70 8.41 -2.14
N ASN A 104 10.71 8.84 -2.89
CA ASN A 104 11.55 7.93 -3.69
C ASN A 104 12.42 7.04 -2.81
N ARG A 105 12.93 7.54 -1.68
CA ARG A 105 13.60 6.73 -0.66
C ARG A 105 12.66 5.65 -0.13
N PHE A 106 11.44 6.02 0.27
CA PHE A 106 10.45 5.07 0.76
C PHE A 106 10.11 3.98 -0.27
N LYS A 107 9.79 4.37 -1.51
CA LYS A 107 9.55 3.45 -2.64
C LYS A 107 10.73 2.51 -2.87
N THR A 108 11.96 3.04 -2.81
CA THR A 108 13.19 2.26 -2.99
C THR A 108 13.35 1.20 -1.91
N ILE A 109 13.12 1.55 -0.64
CA ILE A 109 13.23 0.59 0.48
C ILE A 109 12.21 -0.54 0.32
N ILE A 110 10.96 -0.23 -0.03
CA ILE A 110 9.91 -1.25 -0.27
C ILE A 110 10.32 -2.17 -1.42
N MET A 111 10.64 -1.61 -2.58
CA MET A 111 10.98 -2.38 -3.77
C MET A 111 12.22 -3.27 -3.56
N LEU A 112 13.25 -2.75 -2.89
CA LEU A 112 14.42 -3.56 -2.53
C LEU A 112 14.05 -4.69 -1.57
N GLY A 113 13.15 -4.44 -0.61
CA GLY A 113 12.63 -5.46 0.29
C GLY A 113 11.87 -6.57 -0.44
N ASP A 114 11.02 -6.21 -1.40
CA ASP A 114 10.24 -7.16 -2.20
C ASP A 114 11.15 -7.99 -3.10
N TYR A 115 12.09 -7.36 -3.81
CA TYR A 115 13.06 -8.09 -4.61
C TYR A 115 13.98 -8.95 -3.76
N ALA A 116 14.38 -8.51 -2.56
CA ALA A 116 15.16 -9.32 -1.65
C ALA A 116 14.38 -10.56 -1.17
N PHE A 117 13.08 -10.41 -0.90
CA PHE A 117 12.24 -11.53 -0.53
C PHE A 117 12.11 -12.54 -1.67
N LEU A 118 11.88 -12.07 -2.89
CA LEU A 118 11.71 -12.93 -4.07
C LEU A 118 13.03 -13.51 -4.60
N GLY A 119 14.11 -12.75 -4.52
CA GLY A 119 15.46 -13.07 -5.04
C GLY A 119 16.03 -14.37 -4.49
N PHE A 120 15.71 -14.70 -3.23
CA PHE A 120 16.17 -15.94 -2.62
C PHE A 120 15.66 -17.19 -3.35
N ARG A 121 14.45 -17.13 -3.94
CA ARG A 121 13.82 -18.26 -4.65
C ARG A 121 13.93 -18.15 -6.17
N HIS A 122 14.14 -16.95 -6.70
CA HIS A 122 14.08 -16.67 -8.14
C HIS A 122 15.33 -15.90 -8.59
N PRO A 123 16.30 -16.55 -9.26
CA PRO A 123 17.58 -15.93 -9.63
C PRO A 123 17.46 -14.62 -10.42
N GLY A 124 16.48 -14.49 -11.33
CA GLY A 124 16.24 -13.24 -12.07
C GLY A 124 15.95 -12.05 -11.14
N ARG A 125 15.23 -12.28 -10.04
CA ARG A 125 14.90 -11.26 -9.04
C ARG A 125 16.13 -10.77 -8.27
N THR A 126 17.16 -11.60 -8.13
CA THR A 126 18.45 -11.18 -7.57
C THR A 126 19.19 -10.21 -8.49
N THR A 127 19.10 -10.40 -9.81
CA THR A 127 19.70 -9.47 -10.78
C THR A 127 19.00 -8.11 -10.74
N GLU A 128 17.67 -8.11 -10.68
CA GLU A 128 16.88 -6.87 -10.58
C GLU A 128 17.11 -6.15 -9.24
N TYR A 129 17.22 -6.90 -8.14
CA TYR A 129 17.65 -6.37 -6.84
C TYR A 129 18.99 -5.64 -6.94
N LYS A 130 20.03 -6.30 -7.46
CA LYS A 130 21.38 -5.74 -7.61
C LYS A 130 21.38 -4.45 -8.44
N ARG A 131 20.64 -4.46 -9.54
CA ARG A 131 20.52 -3.31 -10.43
C ARG A 131 19.84 -2.13 -9.74
N LEU A 132 18.67 -2.36 -9.13
CA LEU A 132 17.94 -1.31 -8.40
C LEU A 132 18.79 -0.75 -7.27
N PHE A 133 19.47 -1.61 -6.51
CA PHE A 133 20.33 -1.19 -5.41
C PHE A 133 21.48 -0.31 -5.91
N GLY A 134 22.19 -0.72 -6.97
CA GLY A 134 23.25 0.09 -7.57
C GLY A 134 22.77 1.46 -8.07
N GLU A 135 21.60 1.52 -8.70
CA GLU A 135 21.02 2.77 -9.23
C GLU A 135 20.53 3.72 -8.12
N GLN A 136 19.92 3.20 -7.06
CA GLN A 136 19.19 4.00 -6.06
C GLN A 136 19.90 4.12 -4.71
N LYS A 137 21.09 3.54 -4.54
CA LYS A 137 21.85 3.59 -3.27
C LYS A 137 22.02 5.01 -2.72
N HIS A 138 22.17 6.01 -3.59
CA HIS A 138 22.34 7.41 -3.21
C HIS A 138 21.14 8.00 -2.44
N LEU A 139 19.95 7.41 -2.54
CA LEU A 139 18.75 7.81 -1.79
C LEU A 139 18.71 7.23 -0.37
N LEU A 140 19.59 6.28 -0.05
CA LEU A 140 19.59 5.55 1.21
C LEU A 140 20.57 6.18 2.19
N SER A 141 20.20 6.21 3.48
CA SER A 141 21.15 6.56 4.53
C SER A 141 22.27 5.52 4.63
N GLU A 142 23.36 5.86 5.32
CA GLU A 142 24.50 4.96 5.49
C GLU A 142 24.07 3.62 6.14
N ASN A 143 23.23 3.69 7.18
CA ASN A 143 22.73 2.50 7.87
C ASN A 143 21.80 1.66 6.98
N GLN A 144 20.96 2.30 6.17
CA GLN A 144 20.09 1.61 5.21
C GLN A 144 20.94 0.92 4.12
N SER A 145 21.94 1.62 3.60
CA SER A 145 22.88 1.08 2.61
C SER A 145 23.60 -0.17 3.13
N LYS A 146 24.14 -0.13 4.36
CA LYS A 146 24.80 -1.29 4.99
C LYS A 146 23.88 -2.50 5.12
N LEU A 147 22.60 -2.28 5.45
CA LEU A 147 21.62 -3.36 5.54
C LEU A 147 21.38 -4.03 4.18
N PHE A 148 21.23 -3.25 3.12
CA PHE A 148 21.02 -3.79 1.77
C PHE A 148 22.28 -4.40 1.17
N GLU A 149 23.48 -3.90 1.48
CA GLU A 149 24.73 -4.58 1.12
C GLU A 149 24.85 -5.96 1.77
N ALA A 150 24.45 -6.09 3.04
CA ALA A 150 24.41 -7.38 3.72
C ALA A 150 23.41 -8.34 3.05
N MET A 151 22.25 -7.82 2.63
CA MET A 151 21.27 -8.59 1.86
C MET A 151 21.80 -9.03 0.51
N ASP A 152 22.50 -8.18 -0.24
CA ASP A 152 23.11 -8.54 -1.52
C ASP A 152 24.09 -9.72 -1.41
N LYS A 153 24.95 -9.66 -0.38
CA LYS A 153 25.88 -10.74 -0.05
C LYS A 153 25.12 -12.02 0.27
N CYS A 154 24.09 -11.92 1.11
CA CYS A 154 23.24 -13.04 1.51
C CYS A 154 22.54 -13.71 0.32
N LEU A 155 21.96 -12.93 -0.61
CA LEU A 155 21.32 -13.45 -1.83
C LEU A 155 22.30 -14.17 -2.76
N THR A 156 23.57 -13.76 -2.75
CA THR A 156 24.62 -14.37 -3.56
C THR A 156 25.06 -15.72 -2.98
N VAL A 157 25.24 -15.81 -1.66
CA VAL A 157 25.67 -17.06 -0.98
C VAL A 157 24.51 -18.01 -0.64
N LYS A 158 23.26 -17.55 -0.78
CA LYS A 158 22.03 -18.31 -0.50
C LYS A 158 21.93 -18.84 0.93
N ASP A 159 22.35 -18.04 1.91
CA ASP A 159 22.18 -18.35 3.33
C ASP A 159 20.73 -18.09 3.77
N TYR A 160 19.99 -19.15 4.05
CA TYR A 160 18.57 -19.07 4.40
C TYR A 160 18.30 -18.42 5.77
N GLU A 161 19.10 -18.74 6.78
CA GLU A 161 18.86 -18.23 8.14
C GLU A 161 19.23 -16.75 8.23
N GLU A 162 20.32 -16.34 7.58
CA GLU A 162 20.67 -14.93 7.47
C GLU A 162 19.66 -14.16 6.62
N HIS A 163 19.16 -14.75 5.52
CA HIS A 163 18.11 -14.14 4.70
C HIS A 163 16.87 -13.82 5.54
N LYS A 164 16.39 -14.79 6.33
CA LYS A 164 15.23 -14.61 7.22
C LYS A 164 15.45 -13.49 8.23
N LYS A 165 16.65 -13.40 8.83
CA LYS A 165 17.01 -12.32 9.76
C LYS A 165 17.03 -10.95 9.09
N LEU A 166 17.65 -10.86 7.91
CA LEU A 166 17.76 -9.61 7.16
C LEU A 166 16.40 -9.13 6.63
N ILE A 167 15.53 -10.04 6.16
CA ILE A 167 14.14 -9.69 5.78
C ILE A 167 13.38 -9.12 6.98
N LYS A 168 13.52 -9.70 8.17
CA LYS A 168 12.90 -9.14 9.39
C LYS A 168 13.42 -7.73 9.71
N LYS A 169 14.72 -7.47 9.51
CA LYS A 169 15.32 -6.13 9.68
C LYS A 169 14.79 -5.14 8.64
N ILE A 170 14.69 -5.54 7.37
CA ILE A 170 14.14 -4.70 6.30
C ILE A 170 12.67 -4.35 6.57
N ARG A 171 11.84 -5.31 7.01
CA ARG A 171 10.44 -5.03 7.39
C ARG A 171 10.34 -4.00 8.51
N LYS A 172 11.18 -4.12 9.55
CA LYS A 172 11.26 -3.12 10.63
C LYS A 172 11.70 -1.75 10.12
N LEU A 173 12.63 -1.71 9.16
CA LEU A 173 13.06 -0.47 8.52
C LEU A 173 11.89 0.18 7.76
N VAL A 174 11.16 -0.58 6.95
CA VAL A 174 9.95 -0.09 6.24
C VAL A 174 8.95 0.48 7.24
N ASP A 175 8.66 -0.23 8.33
CA ASP A 175 7.71 0.24 9.35
C ASP A 175 8.18 1.51 10.06
N SER A 176 9.48 1.61 10.37
CA SER A 176 10.06 2.82 10.97
C SER A 176 9.94 4.01 10.03
N GLU A 177 10.40 3.85 8.78
CA GLU A 177 10.36 4.90 7.76
C GLU A 177 8.93 5.35 7.49
N ARG A 178 8.00 4.40 7.33
CA ARG A 178 6.57 4.66 7.16
C ARG A 178 6.02 5.50 8.30
N ASN A 179 6.25 5.09 9.54
CA ASN A 179 5.73 5.80 10.70
C ASN A 179 6.32 7.22 10.83
N ASP A 180 7.60 7.40 10.49
CA ASP A 180 8.24 8.72 10.53
C ASP A 180 7.73 9.65 9.42
N LEU A 181 7.48 9.13 8.22
CA LEU A 181 6.88 9.90 7.13
C LEU A 181 5.40 10.24 7.42
N CYS A 182 4.63 9.29 7.95
CA CYS A 182 3.22 9.54 8.34
C CYS A 182 3.09 10.70 9.35
N LYS A 183 4.04 10.87 10.28
CA LYS A 183 4.05 12.00 11.23
C LYS A 183 4.18 13.37 10.54
N LYS A 184 4.79 13.42 9.36
CA LYS A 184 4.99 14.65 8.57
C LYS A 184 3.82 14.98 7.66
N THR A 185 2.96 14.00 7.38
CA THR A 185 1.83 14.16 6.48
C THR A 185 0.56 14.55 7.19
N LYS A 186 -0.28 15.39 6.57
CA LYS A 186 -1.61 15.67 7.11
C LYS A 186 -2.53 14.47 6.96
N THR A 187 -3.04 13.96 8.07
CA THR A 187 -4.14 13.00 8.07
C THR A 187 -5.47 13.74 7.85
N PRO A 188 -6.29 13.34 6.86
CA PRO A 188 -7.60 13.95 6.65
C PRO A 188 -8.43 13.93 7.93
N LYS A 189 -9.24 14.97 8.17
CA LYS A 189 -10.03 15.10 9.42
C LYS A 189 -10.86 13.85 9.72
N ILE A 190 -11.53 13.31 8.70
CA ILE A 190 -12.35 12.10 8.78
C ILE A 190 -11.57 10.86 9.23
N PHE A 191 -10.24 10.86 9.07
CA PHE A 191 -9.37 9.77 9.51
C PHE A 191 -8.48 10.12 10.71
N ARG A 192 -8.85 11.12 11.50
CA ARG A 192 -8.17 11.39 12.77
C ARG A 192 -8.62 10.42 13.85
N THR A 193 -7.73 10.15 14.80
CA THR A 193 -7.96 9.23 15.93
C THR A 193 -9.29 9.49 16.63
N GLU A 194 -9.59 10.75 16.94
CA GLU A 194 -10.84 11.21 17.55
C GLU A 194 -12.12 10.79 16.79
N ASN A 195 -12.06 10.62 15.47
CA ASN A 195 -13.21 10.27 14.62
C ASN A 195 -13.29 8.76 14.31
N ILE A 196 -12.24 7.99 14.62
CA ILE A 196 -12.15 6.57 14.29
C ILE A 196 -11.89 5.71 15.54
N GLU A 197 -11.84 6.26 16.75
CA GLU A 197 -11.48 5.55 17.99
C GLU A 197 -12.27 4.24 18.21
N ALA A 198 -13.57 4.22 17.90
CA ALA A 198 -14.42 3.01 17.95
C ALA A 198 -14.00 1.93 16.94
N PHE A 199 -13.40 2.33 15.82
CA PHE A 199 -12.89 1.44 14.79
C PHE A 199 -11.42 1.06 15.01
N PHE A 200 -10.61 1.96 15.58
CA PHE A 200 -9.20 1.73 15.94
C PHE A 200 -9.02 0.70 17.04
N SER A 201 -9.96 0.50 17.96
CA SER A 201 -9.90 -0.63 18.90
C SER A 201 -9.86 -1.98 18.14
N ALA A 202 -10.74 -2.17 17.15
CA ALA A 202 -10.73 -3.33 16.27
C ALA A 202 -9.54 -3.33 15.29
N PHE A 203 -9.15 -2.16 14.79
CA PHE A 203 -8.03 -1.99 13.86
C PHE A 203 -6.67 -2.23 14.51
N SER A 204 -6.53 -1.85 15.78
CA SER A 204 -5.38 -2.13 16.65
C SER A 204 -5.24 -3.64 16.81
N HIS A 205 -6.33 -4.37 17.06
CA HIS A 205 -6.28 -5.83 17.11
C HIS A 205 -5.92 -6.48 15.76
N LEU A 206 -6.37 -5.90 14.64
CA LEU A 206 -6.01 -6.33 13.27
C LEU A 206 -4.55 -6.01 12.90
N ILE A 207 -4.05 -4.82 13.25
CA ILE A 207 -2.68 -4.37 12.96
C ILE A 207 -1.67 -5.06 13.87
N HIS A 208 -1.99 -5.25 15.16
CA HIS A 208 -1.07 -5.85 16.14
C HIS A 208 -1.12 -7.39 16.17
N GLY A 209 -1.95 -8.01 15.33
CA GLY A 209 -1.87 -9.45 15.06
C GLY A 209 -2.16 -10.32 16.28
N ASN A 210 -3.10 -9.92 17.15
CA ASN A 210 -3.52 -10.79 18.23
C ASN A 210 -4.38 -11.92 17.64
N ILE A 211 -3.74 -13.04 17.31
CA ILE A 211 -4.33 -14.22 16.66
C ILE A 211 -5.59 -14.69 17.39
N ILE A 212 -5.65 -14.63 18.73
CA ILE A 212 -6.80 -15.10 19.51
C ILE A 212 -8.02 -14.19 19.29
N LEU A 213 -7.82 -12.87 19.33
CA LEU A 213 -8.88 -11.89 19.07
C LEU A 213 -9.29 -11.85 17.58
N LEU A 214 -8.38 -12.22 16.67
CA LEU A 214 -8.66 -12.40 15.26
C LEU A 214 -9.47 -13.68 15.01
N THR A 215 -9.09 -14.82 15.58
CA THR A 215 -9.94 -16.02 15.55
C THR A 215 -11.31 -15.79 16.19
N ASP A 216 -11.44 -14.86 17.14
CA ASP A 216 -12.74 -14.42 17.67
C ASP A 216 -13.50 -13.46 16.73
N LEU A 217 -12.80 -12.68 15.89
CA LEU A 217 -13.36 -11.85 14.81
C LEU A 217 -13.83 -12.69 13.62
N PHE A 218 -13.35 -13.92 13.45
CA PHE A 218 -13.73 -14.83 12.36
C PHE A 218 -14.43 -16.11 12.86
N GLY A 219 -14.55 -16.27 14.18
CA GLY A 219 -15.20 -17.41 14.82
C GLY A 219 -16.72 -17.41 14.63
N THR A 220 -17.27 -18.59 14.38
CA THR A 220 -18.69 -18.85 14.13
C THR A 220 -19.62 -18.60 15.33
N LYS A 221 -19.06 -18.30 16.52
CA LYS A 221 -19.79 -18.16 17.79
C LYS A 221 -20.38 -16.76 18.06
N ARG A 222 -20.08 -15.75 17.24
CA ARG A 222 -20.77 -14.44 17.25
C ARG A 222 -21.76 -14.35 16.08
N PRO A 223 -22.83 -13.55 16.17
CA PRO A 223 -23.78 -13.41 15.06
C PRO A 223 -23.02 -12.99 13.80
N LYS A 224 -23.12 -13.82 12.74
CA LYS A 224 -22.41 -13.71 11.44
C LYS A 224 -22.39 -12.29 10.84
N ASN A 225 -23.35 -11.44 11.21
CA ASN A 225 -23.51 -10.07 10.73
C ASN A 225 -22.49 -9.07 11.32
N ARG A 226 -22.00 -9.26 12.56
CA ARG A 226 -21.13 -8.27 13.23
C ARG A 226 -19.71 -8.23 12.64
N ASN A 227 -19.22 -9.37 12.15
CA ASN A 227 -17.87 -9.50 11.59
C ASN A 227 -17.80 -9.08 10.12
N ARG A 228 -18.85 -9.39 9.33
CA ARG A 228 -18.99 -8.89 7.95
C ARG A 228 -19.02 -7.36 7.91
N LEU A 229 -19.76 -6.74 8.83
CA LEU A 229 -19.81 -5.28 8.96
C LEU A 229 -18.40 -4.69 9.13
N ARG A 230 -17.58 -5.25 10.03
CA ARG A 230 -16.21 -4.76 10.32
C ARG A 230 -15.26 -4.87 9.14
N ILE A 231 -15.29 -5.97 8.41
CA ILE A 231 -14.47 -6.19 7.21
C ILE A 231 -14.91 -5.20 6.12
N THR A 232 -16.21 -5.09 5.87
CA THR A 232 -16.76 -4.15 4.90
C THR A 232 -16.37 -2.71 5.25
N TRP A 233 -16.43 -2.32 6.53
CA TRP A 233 -15.99 -0.99 6.97
C TRP A 233 -14.49 -0.75 6.81
N THR A 234 -13.66 -1.76 7.06
CA THR A 234 -12.22 -1.67 6.79
C THR A 234 -11.95 -1.42 5.31
N LEU A 235 -12.63 -2.16 4.44
CA LEU A 235 -12.51 -1.94 3.00
C LEU A 235 -13.03 -0.55 2.63
N MET A 236 -14.18 -0.12 3.14
CA MET A 236 -14.68 1.24 2.85
C MET A 236 -13.72 2.35 3.29
N ILE A 237 -13.21 2.30 4.53
CA ILE A 237 -12.25 3.28 5.07
C ILE A 237 -10.98 3.34 4.22
N THR A 238 -10.39 2.18 3.92
CA THR A 238 -9.12 2.11 3.17
C THR A 238 -9.29 2.56 1.72
N GLY A 239 -10.41 2.22 1.10
CA GLY A 239 -10.77 2.65 -0.26
C GLY A 239 -11.00 4.16 -0.34
N VAL A 240 -11.80 4.72 0.56
CA VAL A 240 -12.08 6.16 0.62
C VAL A 240 -10.81 6.96 0.92
N ASN A 241 -9.99 6.51 1.88
CA ASN A 241 -8.73 7.19 2.19
C ASN A 241 -7.78 7.22 0.98
N THR A 242 -7.65 6.09 0.30
CA THR A 242 -6.85 6.01 -0.94
C THR A 242 -7.37 6.99 -2.00
N LEU A 243 -8.69 7.05 -2.21
CA LEU A 243 -9.31 7.99 -3.14
C LEU A 243 -9.07 9.46 -2.77
N ILE A 244 -9.12 9.83 -1.48
CA ILE A 244 -8.80 11.20 -1.03
C ILE A 244 -7.38 11.58 -1.42
N HIS A 245 -6.41 10.71 -1.14
CA HIS A 245 -5.02 10.97 -1.42
C HIS A 245 -4.75 11.02 -2.93
N VAL A 246 -5.29 10.07 -3.70
CA VAL A 246 -5.17 10.04 -5.17
C VAL A 246 -5.82 11.26 -5.79
N LYS A 247 -7.03 11.65 -5.36
CA LYS A 247 -7.72 12.87 -5.83
C LYS A 247 -6.86 14.10 -5.61
N GLY A 248 -6.37 14.31 -4.37
CA GLY A 248 -5.51 15.45 -4.06
C GLY A 248 -4.23 15.48 -4.90
N PHE A 249 -3.66 14.31 -5.22
CA PHE A 249 -2.53 14.20 -6.12
C PHE A 249 -2.88 14.56 -7.57
N LEU A 250 -3.97 14.00 -8.12
CA LEU A 250 -4.44 14.26 -9.48
C LEU A 250 -4.81 15.74 -9.69
N GLU A 251 -5.52 16.35 -8.74
CA GLU A 251 -5.94 17.75 -8.83
C GLU A 251 -4.75 18.70 -8.91
N ARG A 252 -3.68 18.43 -8.15
CA ARG A 252 -2.42 19.18 -8.26
C ARG A 252 -1.70 19.00 -9.60
N LYS A 253 -1.99 17.92 -10.33
CA LYS A 253 -1.51 17.66 -11.68
C LYS A 253 -2.49 18.19 -12.75
N GLY A 254 -3.51 18.96 -12.36
CA GLY A 254 -4.50 19.53 -13.27
C GLY A 254 -5.56 18.52 -13.74
N VAL A 255 -5.65 17.35 -13.11
CA VAL A 255 -6.61 16.31 -13.48
C VAL A 255 -7.70 16.22 -12.42
N LYS A 256 -8.93 16.53 -12.81
CA LYS A 256 -10.09 16.44 -11.92
C LYS A 256 -10.50 14.97 -11.73
N LEU A 257 -10.75 14.57 -10.47
CA LEU A 257 -11.38 13.31 -10.10
C LEU A 257 -12.61 13.61 -9.24
N GLU A 258 -13.77 13.08 -9.64
CA GLU A 258 -15.02 13.30 -8.93
C GLU A 258 -15.21 12.24 -7.85
N VAL A 259 -15.16 12.68 -6.59
CA VAL A 259 -15.23 11.84 -5.38
C VAL A 259 -16.01 12.54 -4.25
N GLY A 260 -16.55 13.73 -4.48
CA GLY A 260 -17.18 14.59 -3.45
C GLY A 260 -18.36 13.90 -2.75
N ASP A 261 -19.32 13.44 -3.53
CA ASP A 261 -20.53 12.76 -3.04
C ASP A 261 -20.20 11.46 -2.31
N LEU A 262 -19.09 10.80 -2.65
CA LEU A 262 -18.62 9.60 -1.98
C LEU A 262 -18.06 9.92 -0.58
N PHE A 263 -17.44 11.08 -0.40
CA PHE A 263 -16.90 11.52 0.89
C PHE A 263 -17.98 11.95 1.87
N GLU A 264 -18.97 12.74 1.41
CA GLU A 264 -20.07 13.20 2.26
C GLU A 264 -20.88 12.02 2.79
N ARG A 265 -21.26 11.08 1.91
CA ARG A 265 -21.97 9.86 2.32
C ARG A 265 -21.15 8.97 3.26
N PHE A 266 -19.84 8.89 3.07
CA PHE A 266 -18.96 8.12 3.95
C PHE A 266 -18.81 8.76 5.34
N ASP A 267 -18.75 10.10 5.43
CA ASP A 267 -18.74 10.85 6.69
C ASP A 267 -20.04 10.66 7.48
N GLU A 268 -21.18 10.76 6.80
CA GLU A 268 -22.51 10.50 7.39
C GLU A 268 -22.62 9.07 7.91
N ALA A 269 -22.29 8.08 7.08
CA ALA A 269 -22.39 6.68 7.47
C ALA A 269 -21.42 6.31 8.61
N SER A 270 -20.25 6.96 8.67
CA SER A 270 -19.29 6.79 9.77
C SER A 270 -19.84 7.34 11.09
N LYS A 271 -20.53 8.49 11.09
CA LYS A 271 -21.23 9.05 12.26
C LYS A 271 -22.37 8.15 12.74
N GLU A 272 -23.14 7.57 11.82
CA GLU A 272 -24.23 6.64 12.15
C GLU A 272 -23.70 5.34 12.78
N LEU A 273 -22.61 4.78 12.24
CA LEU A 273 -22.02 3.60 12.83
C LEU A 273 -21.39 3.84 14.18
N ALA A 274 -20.74 4.99 14.41
CA ALA A 274 -20.21 5.33 15.72
C ALA A 274 -21.32 5.25 16.79
N LYS A 275 -22.49 5.85 16.51
CA LYS A 275 -23.68 5.77 17.38
C LYS A 275 -24.17 4.33 17.58
N TYR A 276 -24.20 3.54 16.51
CA TYR A 276 -24.59 2.13 16.59
C TYR A 276 -23.65 1.33 17.49
N TRP A 277 -22.34 1.51 17.37
CA TRP A 277 -21.37 0.80 18.21
C TRP A 277 -21.44 1.20 19.68
N GLU A 278 -21.59 2.50 19.98
CA GLU A 278 -21.84 2.99 21.34
C GLU A 278 -23.09 2.35 21.97
N SER A 279 -24.11 2.07 21.16
CA SER A 279 -25.35 1.42 21.63
C SER A 279 -25.21 -0.08 21.92
N ILE A 280 -24.19 -0.76 21.38
CA ILE A 280 -23.95 -2.19 21.62
C ILE A 280 -22.98 -2.42 22.80
N GLU A 281 -22.19 -1.41 23.17
CA GLU A 281 -21.28 -1.50 24.33
C GLU A 281 -21.93 -1.15 25.66
N LYS A 282 -23.16 -0.62 25.64
CA LYS A 282 -24.05 -0.48 26.81
C LYS A 282 -24.91 -1.73 27.00
#